data_AF-A0A2E3ELQ0-F1
#
_entry.id   AF-A0A2E3ELQ0-F1
#
_cell.length_a   1.000
_cell.length_b   1.000
_cell.length_c   1.000
_cell.angle_alpha   90.00
_cell.angle_beta   90.00
_cell.angle_gamma   90.00
#
_symmetry.space_group_name_H-M   'P 1'
#
loop_
_entity.id
_entity.type
_entity.pdbx_description
1 polymer ?
#
loop_
_entity_poly.entity_id
_entity_poly.type
_entity_poly.pdbx_seq_one_letter_code
_entity_poly.pdbx_strand_id
1 'polypeptide(L)'
;MRDEAALINRTQAIVASLDRLDDSVATARADAEALETVIDDLAGASDERALAALETAREEFLGTLDGMETPPTPPAYQRPAVEEDDLVSVAHAVDGVQTASLAVDDAGEAFRRTNSEFTEATDALGAALQTFAQTLVTSAVAIAEENPDADPSFRAALAAAATSAAAAYDGGSISVVPLRAYVDAVSALRADQERALAEFEAGEDGTSPYVFYYAPDGGDGQTVAPEQSDGGAPAQEPPASPEPETPTEPETPTEPETPTEP
;
A
#
# COMPACT_ATOMS: atom_id res chain seq x y z
N MET A 1 34.73 20.92 -35.31
CA MET A 1 35.11 20.47 -33.95
C MET A 1 34.02 20.70 -32.91
N ARG A 2 33.40 21.90 -32.82
CA ARG A 2 32.34 22.15 -31.82
C ARG A 2 31.11 21.24 -32.01
N ASP A 3 30.71 20.99 -33.26
CA ASP A 3 29.52 20.19 -33.57
C ASP A 3 29.73 18.69 -33.34
N GLU A 4 30.97 18.22 -33.50
CA GLU A 4 31.36 16.82 -33.27
C GLU A 4 31.36 16.46 -31.78
N ALA A 5 31.94 17.32 -30.94
CA ALA A 5 31.87 17.13 -29.49
C ALA A 5 30.42 17.17 -28.98
N ALA A 6 29.57 18.02 -29.58
CA ALA A 6 28.16 18.08 -29.25
C ALA A 6 27.43 16.77 -29.59
N LEU A 7 27.69 16.19 -30.78
CA LEU A 7 27.10 14.92 -31.19
C LEU A 7 27.52 13.77 -30.26
N ILE A 8 28.81 13.64 -29.94
CA ILE A 8 29.32 12.61 -29.01
C ILE A 8 28.64 12.71 -27.65
N ASN A 9 28.57 13.93 -27.09
CA ASN A 9 27.93 14.17 -25.80
C ASN A 9 26.44 13.82 -25.84
N ARG A 10 25.75 14.13 -26.94
CA ARG A 10 24.33 13.81 -27.12
C ARG A 10 24.10 12.30 -27.22
N THR A 11 24.92 11.58 -27.99
CA THR A 11 24.88 10.12 -28.06
C THR A 11 25.06 9.49 -26.68
N GLN A 12 26.08 9.91 -25.92
CA GLN A 12 26.32 9.42 -24.56
C GLN A 12 25.16 9.72 -23.60
N ALA A 13 24.58 10.91 -23.70
CA ALA A 13 23.43 11.29 -22.88
C ALA A 13 22.21 10.41 -23.17
N ILE A 14 21.92 10.10 -24.44
CA ILE A 14 20.81 9.21 -24.80
C ILE A 14 21.08 7.80 -24.30
N VAL A 15 22.27 7.25 -24.50
CA VAL A 15 22.61 5.90 -24.01
C VAL A 15 22.42 5.81 -22.50
N ALA A 16 22.94 6.77 -21.73
CA ALA A 16 22.77 6.78 -20.28
C ALA A 16 21.30 6.95 -19.85
N SER A 17 20.46 7.60 -20.65
CA SER A 17 19.02 7.70 -20.39
C SER A 17 18.29 6.39 -20.70
N LEU A 18 18.70 5.67 -21.74
CA LEU A 18 18.18 4.34 -22.06
C LEU A 18 18.50 3.35 -20.93
N ASP A 19 19.75 3.31 -20.46
CA ASP A 19 20.16 2.44 -19.36
C ASP A 19 19.32 2.68 -18.10
N ARG A 20 19.05 3.96 -17.76
CA ARG A 20 18.20 4.30 -16.60
C ARG A 20 16.74 3.91 -16.80
N LEU A 21 16.22 4.00 -18.02
CA LEU A 21 14.86 3.57 -18.33
C LEU A 21 14.74 2.06 -18.19
N ASP A 22 15.72 1.30 -18.70
CA ASP A 22 15.77 -0.16 -18.55
C ASP A 22 15.82 -0.57 -17.08
N ASP A 23 16.67 0.08 -16.26
CA ASP A 23 16.72 -0.16 -14.82
C ASP A 23 15.38 0.15 -14.13
N SER A 24 14.70 1.23 -14.57
CA SER A 24 13.39 1.64 -14.02
C SER A 24 12.28 0.65 -14.38
N VAL A 25 12.24 0.18 -15.64
CA VAL A 25 11.31 -0.84 -16.10
C VAL A 25 11.54 -2.16 -15.38
N ALA A 26 12.80 -2.59 -15.22
CA ALA A 26 13.14 -3.80 -14.49
C ALA A 26 12.71 -3.74 -13.01
N THR A 27 12.95 -2.60 -12.35
CA THR A 27 12.53 -2.37 -10.96
C THR A 27 11.01 -2.40 -10.83
N ALA A 28 10.30 -1.66 -11.70
CA ALA A 28 8.85 -1.59 -11.64
C ALA A 28 8.18 -2.94 -11.95
N ARG A 29 8.76 -3.74 -12.86
CA ARG A 29 8.32 -5.13 -13.10
C ARG A 29 8.48 -5.98 -11.85
N ALA A 30 9.63 -5.93 -11.19
CA ALA A 30 9.87 -6.70 -9.97
C ALA A 30 8.90 -6.30 -8.83
N ASP A 31 8.59 -5.02 -8.69
CA ASP A 31 7.60 -4.53 -7.72
C ASP A 31 6.18 -5.03 -8.06
N ALA A 32 5.79 -4.99 -9.34
CA ALA A 32 4.50 -5.51 -9.79
C ALA A 32 4.37 -7.03 -9.65
N GLU A 33 5.44 -7.80 -9.89
CA GLU A 33 5.48 -9.24 -9.62
C GLU A 33 5.39 -9.53 -8.12
N ALA A 34 6.10 -8.78 -7.28
CA ALA A 34 6.02 -8.92 -5.83
C ALA A 34 4.63 -8.59 -5.26
N LEU A 35 3.83 -7.80 -5.98
CA LEU A 35 2.47 -7.46 -5.61
C LEU A 35 1.52 -8.66 -5.72
N GLU A 36 1.78 -9.63 -6.61
CA GLU A 36 0.97 -10.85 -6.75
C GLU A 36 0.86 -11.61 -5.42
N THR A 37 2.01 -11.90 -4.78
CA THR A 37 2.03 -12.58 -3.47
C THR A 37 1.27 -11.79 -2.40
N VAL A 38 1.38 -10.47 -2.42
CA VAL A 38 0.69 -9.62 -1.43
C VAL A 38 -0.82 -9.58 -1.68
N ILE A 39 -1.26 -9.64 -2.94
CA ILE A 39 -2.67 -9.75 -3.30
C ILE A 39 -3.26 -11.06 -2.77
N ASP A 40 -2.54 -12.19 -2.93
CA ASP A 40 -2.97 -13.48 -2.37
C ASP A 40 -3.13 -13.42 -0.85
N ASP A 41 -2.18 -12.80 -0.14
CA ASP A 41 -2.22 -12.64 1.31
C ASP A 41 -3.32 -11.70 1.81
N LEU A 42 -3.79 -10.78 0.95
CA LEU A 42 -4.87 -9.84 1.23
C LEU A 42 -6.27 -10.44 1.06
N ALA A 43 -6.38 -11.65 0.53
CA ALA A 43 -7.65 -12.36 0.38
C ALA A 43 -8.30 -12.60 1.75
N GLY A 44 -9.56 -12.17 1.91
CA GLY A 44 -10.28 -12.24 3.18
C GLY A 44 -9.76 -11.27 4.25
N ALA A 45 -8.82 -10.38 3.92
CA ALA A 45 -8.34 -9.31 4.77
C ALA A 45 -8.66 -7.91 4.22
N SER A 46 -9.31 -7.82 3.05
CA SER A 46 -9.61 -6.57 2.36
C SER A 46 -10.91 -6.67 1.55
N ASP A 47 -11.33 -5.58 0.92
CA ASP A 47 -12.47 -5.58 -0.01
C ASP A 47 -12.12 -6.41 -1.27
N GLU A 48 -12.79 -7.55 -1.46
CA GLU A 48 -12.50 -8.49 -2.56
C GLU A 48 -12.71 -7.87 -3.95
N ARG A 49 -13.65 -6.92 -4.10
CA ARG A 49 -13.90 -6.25 -5.37
C ARG A 49 -12.78 -5.27 -5.69
N ALA A 50 -12.31 -4.52 -4.70
CA ALA A 50 -11.16 -3.62 -4.85
C ALA A 50 -9.87 -4.41 -5.09
N LEU A 51 -9.70 -5.56 -4.44
CA LEU A 51 -8.56 -6.45 -4.63
C LEU A 51 -8.51 -7.00 -6.07
N ALA A 52 -9.64 -7.46 -6.60
CA ALA A 52 -9.73 -7.92 -8.00
C ALA A 52 -9.45 -6.79 -9.02
N ALA A 53 -9.85 -5.56 -8.70
CA ALA A 53 -9.54 -4.40 -9.55
C ALA A 53 -8.04 -4.07 -9.53
N LEU A 54 -7.39 -4.17 -8.36
CA LEU A 54 -5.94 -4.00 -8.24
C LEU A 54 -5.19 -5.09 -9.02
N GLU A 55 -5.62 -6.35 -8.94
CA GLU A 55 -5.05 -7.44 -9.72
C GLU A 55 -5.16 -7.19 -11.23
N THR A 56 -6.33 -6.76 -11.70
CA THR A 56 -6.52 -6.39 -13.12
C THR A 56 -5.54 -5.28 -13.53
N ALA A 57 -5.37 -4.24 -12.70
CA ALA A 57 -4.42 -3.15 -12.96
C ALA A 57 -2.96 -3.64 -12.98
N ARG A 58 -2.59 -4.58 -12.10
CA ARG A 58 -1.27 -5.24 -12.09
C ARG A 58 -1.01 -5.97 -13.41
N GLU A 59 -1.98 -6.77 -13.87
CA GLU A 59 -1.88 -7.51 -15.13
C GLU A 59 -1.79 -6.57 -16.35
N GLU A 60 -2.60 -5.51 -16.39
CA GLU A 60 -2.56 -4.49 -17.45
C GLU A 60 -1.21 -3.76 -17.46
N PHE A 61 -0.66 -3.44 -16.29
CA PHE A 61 0.66 -2.84 -16.15
C PHE A 61 1.76 -3.75 -16.72
N LEU A 62 1.80 -5.02 -16.31
CA LEU A 62 2.76 -6.00 -16.81
C LEU A 62 2.63 -6.21 -18.32
N GLY A 63 1.40 -6.32 -18.83
CA GLY A 63 1.13 -6.40 -20.26
C GLY A 63 1.59 -5.16 -21.03
N THR A 64 1.49 -3.97 -20.41
CA THR A 64 2.02 -2.73 -20.98
C THR A 64 3.55 -2.75 -21.03
N LEU A 65 4.22 -3.17 -19.95
CA LEU A 65 5.69 -3.32 -19.92
C LEU A 65 6.19 -4.33 -20.96
N ASP A 66 5.47 -5.44 -21.17
CA ASP A 66 5.80 -6.44 -22.18
C ASP A 66 5.59 -5.93 -23.61
N GLY A 67 4.66 -4.99 -23.80
CA GLY A 67 4.36 -4.35 -25.08
C GLY A 67 5.26 -3.17 -25.44
N MET A 68 6.05 -2.65 -24.50
CA MET A 68 6.92 -1.50 -24.75
C MET A 68 8.00 -1.81 -25.79
N GLU A 69 8.09 -0.95 -26.80
CA GLU A 69 9.14 -1.02 -27.79
C GLU A 69 10.46 -0.50 -27.19
N THR A 70 11.51 -1.33 -27.21
CA THR A 70 12.85 -0.91 -26.80
C THR A 70 13.35 0.18 -27.77
N PRO A 71 13.65 1.40 -27.28
CA PRO A 71 14.16 2.45 -28.14
C PRO A 71 15.50 2.02 -28.78
N PRO A 72 15.76 2.37 -30.05
CA PRO A 72 17.01 2.00 -30.70
C PRO A 72 18.19 2.70 -30.02
N THR A 73 19.25 1.95 -29.71
CA THR A 73 20.51 2.54 -29.25
C THR A 73 21.20 3.23 -30.43
N PRO A 74 21.48 4.54 -30.37
CA PRO A 74 22.20 5.21 -31.44
C PRO A 74 23.62 4.65 -31.53
N PRO A 75 24.17 4.42 -32.73
CA PRO A 75 25.52 3.91 -32.88
C PRO A 75 26.52 4.92 -32.29
N ALA A 76 27.60 4.40 -31.68
CA ALA A 76 28.69 5.25 -31.21
C ALA A 76 29.27 6.05 -32.38
N TYR A 77 29.22 7.37 -32.30
CA TYR A 77 29.78 8.23 -33.34
C TYR A 77 31.30 8.03 -33.41
N GLN A 78 31.79 7.69 -34.60
CA GLN A 78 33.21 7.61 -34.92
C GLN A 78 33.50 8.62 -36.02
N ARG A 79 34.50 9.49 -35.79
CA ARG A 79 34.94 10.44 -36.81
C ARG A 79 35.44 9.67 -38.04
N PRO A 80 34.86 9.88 -39.23
CA PRO A 80 35.39 9.30 -40.46
C PRO A 80 36.82 9.81 -40.70
N ALA A 81 37.69 8.96 -41.22
CA ALA A 81 38.98 9.43 -41.73
C ALA A 81 38.73 10.38 -42.90
N VAL A 82 39.26 11.59 -42.83
CA VAL A 82 39.10 12.61 -43.87
C VAL A 82 40.44 12.84 -44.54
N GLU A 83 40.49 12.62 -45.85
CA GLU A 83 41.59 13.05 -46.71
C GLU A 83 41.32 14.51 -47.10
N GLU A 84 42.05 15.46 -46.52
CA GLU A 84 41.77 16.90 -46.67
C GLU A 84 41.92 17.40 -48.12
N ASP A 85 42.71 16.70 -48.93
CA ASP A 85 42.92 16.99 -50.35
C ASP A 85 41.87 16.34 -51.27
N ASP A 86 40.94 15.55 -50.73
CA ASP A 86 39.85 14.91 -51.46
C ASP A 86 38.48 15.41 -50.99
N LEU A 87 37.83 16.20 -51.85
CA LEU A 87 36.48 16.72 -51.59
C LEU A 87 35.44 15.59 -51.47
N VAL A 88 35.67 14.44 -52.09
CA VAL A 88 34.77 13.27 -51.97
C VAL A 88 34.87 12.69 -50.56
N SER A 89 36.09 12.55 -50.02
CA SER A 89 36.32 12.16 -48.62
C SER A 89 35.62 13.10 -47.63
N VAL A 90 35.72 14.42 -47.83
CA VAL A 90 35.03 15.41 -47.00
C VAL A 90 33.51 15.27 -47.10
N ALA A 91 32.96 15.09 -48.31
CA ALA A 91 31.52 14.90 -48.51
C ALA A 91 31.00 13.66 -47.78
N HIS A 92 31.69 12.53 -47.89
CA HIS A 92 31.34 11.32 -47.16
C HIS A 92 31.40 11.50 -45.63
N ALA A 93 32.36 12.27 -45.13
CA ALA A 93 32.44 12.56 -43.71
C ALA A 93 31.24 13.40 -43.22
N VAL A 94 30.80 14.37 -44.01
CA VAL A 94 29.60 15.17 -43.72
C VAL A 94 28.35 14.29 -43.71
N ASP A 95 28.18 13.41 -44.71
CA ASP A 95 27.06 12.47 -44.76
C ASP A 95 27.04 11.54 -43.54
N GLY A 96 28.21 11.10 -43.07
CA GLY A 96 28.34 10.29 -41.86
C GLY A 96 27.89 11.02 -40.59
N VAL A 97 28.28 12.29 -40.43
CA VAL A 97 27.82 13.15 -39.32
C VAL A 97 26.31 13.35 -39.38
N GLN A 98 25.75 13.63 -40.57
CA GLN A 98 24.31 13.82 -40.74
C GLN A 98 23.53 12.54 -40.40
N THR A 99 24.00 11.39 -40.86
CA THR A 99 23.40 10.07 -40.55
C THR A 99 23.41 9.79 -39.05
N ALA A 100 24.54 10.04 -38.38
CA ALA A 100 24.63 9.86 -36.93
C ALA A 100 23.74 10.84 -36.15
N SER A 101 23.60 12.09 -36.61
CA SER A 101 22.67 13.05 -36.01
C SER A 101 21.23 12.57 -36.11
N LEU A 102 20.80 12.11 -37.29
CA LEU A 102 19.46 11.57 -37.48
C LEU A 102 19.19 10.36 -36.58
N ALA A 103 20.15 9.43 -36.47
CA ALA A 103 20.01 8.27 -35.59
C ALA A 103 19.86 8.67 -34.10
N VAL A 104 20.56 9.74 -33.67
CA VAL A 104 20.45 10.29 -32.31
C VAL A 104 19.11 11.03 -32.12
N ASP A 105 18.60 11.72 -33.14
CA ASP A 105 17.27 12.34 -33.12
C ASP A 105 16.16 11.28 -32.99
N ASP A 106 16.20 10.25 -33.85
CA ASP A 106 15.26 9.14 -33.86
C ASP A 106 15.25 8.38 -32.51
N ALA A 107 16.44 8.07 -31.98
CA ALA A 107 16.56 7.44 -30.66
C ALA A 107 16.00 8.32 -29.53
N GLY A 108 16.19 9.64 -29.62
CA GLY A 108 15.65 10.59 -28.64
C GLY A 108 14.13 10.74 -28.71
N GLU A 109 13.53 10.60 -29.88
CA GLU A 109 12.06 10.55 -30.05
C GLU A 109 11.49 9.24 -29.51
N ALA A 110 12.10 8.11 -29.86
CA ALA A 110 11.71 6.79 -29.35
C ALA A 110 11.80 6.74 -27.81
N PHE A 111 12.92 7.21 -27.23
CA PHE A 111 13.07 7.29 -25.77
C PHE A 111 11.95 8.10 -25.11
N ARG A 112 11.61 9.29 -25.63
CA ARG A 112 10.56 10.13 -25.04
C ARG A 112 9.19 9.46 -25.09
N ARG A 113 8.88 8.78 -26.19
CA ARG A 113 7.64 8.00 -26.34
C ARG A 113 7.58 6.87 -25.31
N THR A 114 8.59 5.99 -25.27
CA THR A 114 8.62 4.87 -24.31
C THR A 114 8.61 5.36 -22.87
N ASN A 115 9.30 6.45 -22.54
CA ASN A 115 9.27 7.01 -21.19
C ASN A 115 7.89 7.59 -20.82
N SER A 116 7.16 8.17 -21.78
CA SER A 116 5.78 8.62 -21.57
C SER A 116 4.87 7.44 -21.27
N GLU A 117 4.92 6.40 -22.11
CA GLU A 117 4.15 5.16 -21.92
C GLU A 117 4.45 4.50 -20.56
N PHE A 118 5.73 4.47 -20.16
CA PHE A 118 6.15 3.95 -18.85
C PHE A 118 5.61 4.77 -17.68
N THR A 119 5.64 6.09 -17.80
CA THR A 119 5.11 7.00 -16.76
C THR A 119 3.60 6.83 -16.64
N GLU A 120 2.87 6.82 -17.77
CA GLU A 120 1.43 6.61 -17.81
C GLU A 120 1.02 5.26 -17.20
N ALA A 121 1.74 4.18 -17.51
CA ALA A 121 1.50 2.86 -16.94
C ALA A 121 1.74 2.85 -15.41
N THR A 122 2.83 3.46 -14.95
CA THR A 122 3.17 3.56 -13.52
C THR A 122 2.12 4.37 -12.76
N ASP A 123 1.69 5.51 -13.32
CA ASP A 123 0.65 6.36 -12.74
C ASP A 123 -0.69 5.62 -12.64
N ALA A 124 -1.06 4.83 -13.66
CA ALA A 124 -2.28 4.04 -13.66
C ALA A 124 -2.27 2.96 -12.55
N LEU A 125 -1.17 2.21 -12.41
CA LEU A 125 -1.03 1.23 -11.34
C LEU A 125 -1.01 1.91 -9.96
N GLY A 126 -0.30 3.03 -9.82
CA GLY A 126 -0.25 3.83 -8.60
C GLY A 126 -1.64 4.32 -8.17
N ALA A 127 -2.47 4.77 -9.12
CA ALA A 127 -3.86 5.18 -8.85
C ALA A 127 -4.76 4.00 -8.42
N ALA A 128 -4.56 2.82 -9.01
CA ALA A 128 -5.26 1.60 -8.59
C ALA A 128 -4.89 1.20 -7.15
N LEU A 129 -3.58 1.23 -6.82
CA LEU A 129 -3.08 1.00 -5.47
C LEU A 129 -3.63 2.01 -4.46
N GLN A 130 -3.63 3.31 -4.81
CA GLN A 130 -4.22 4.34 -3.96
C GLN A 130 -5.70 4.06 -3.69
N THR A 131 -6.47 3.75 -4.73
CA THR A 131 -7.90 3.44 -4.61
C THR A 131 -8.13 2.22 -3.71
N PHE A 132 -7.36 1.14 -3.93
CA PHE A 132 -7.42 -0.06 -3.09
C PHE A 132 -7.05 0.26 -1.64
N ALA A 133 -5.97 0.98 -1.40
CA ALA A 133 -5.48 1.30 -0.05
C ALA A 133 -6.47 2.12 0.78
N GLN A 134 -7.29 2.97 0.16
CA GLN A 134 -8.37 3.68 0.85
C GLN A 134 -9.45 2.74 1.40
N THR A 135 -9.66 1.58 0.78
CA THR A 135 -10.63 0.57 1.28
C THR A 135 -10.13 -0.14 2.54
N LEU A 136 -8.80 -0.22 2.74
CA LEU A 136 -8.19 -0.92 3.86
C LEU A 136 -8.58 -0.31 5.21
N VAL A 137 -8.84 0.99 5.27
CA VAL A 137 -9.27 1.66 6.50
C VAL A 137 -10.62 1.12 6.95
N THR A 138 -11.57 0.94 6.03
CA THR A 138 -12.88 0.36 6.34
C THR A 138 -12.76 -1.13 6.66
N SER A 139 -11.96 -1.90 5.90
CA SER A 139 -11.72 -3.31 6.18
C SER A 139 -11.07 -3.53 7.55
N ALA A 140 -10.11 -2.67 7.94
CA ALA A 140 -9.45 -2.73 9.25
C ALA A 140 -10.45 -2.61 10.41
N VAL A 141 -11.44 -1.71 10.29
CA VAL A 141 -12.49 -1.53 11.30
C VAL A 141 -13.34 -2.79 11.41
N ALA A 142 -13.82 -3.33 10.28
CA ALA A 142 -14.63 -4.55 10.26
C ALA A 142 -13.89 -5.75 10.87
N ILE A 143 -12.63 -5.96 10.48
CA ILE A 143 -11.80 -7.05 11.03
C ILE A 143 -11.57 -6.85 12.54
N ALA A 144 -11.34 -5.63 13.00
CA ALA A 144 -11.21 -5.36 14.44
C ALA A 144 -12.51 -5.62 15.22
N GLU A 145 -13.68 -5.41 14.61
CA GLU A 145 -14.99 -5.75 15.21
C GLU A 145 -15.25 -7.25 15.26
N GLU A 146 -14.76 -8.02 14.27
CA GLU A 146 -14.81 -9.48 14.24
C GLU A 146 -13.89 -10.15 15.28
N ASN A 147 -12.91 -9.41 15.81
CA ASN A 147 -11.91 -9.90 16.76
C ASN A 147 -11.97 -9.10 18.09
N PRO A 148 -13.08 -9.19 18.84
CA PRO A 148 -13.32 -8.34 20.01
C PRO A 148 -12.46 -8.70 21.23
N ASP A 149 -11.99 -9.94 21.33
CA ASP A 149 -11.24 -10.47 22.48
C ASP A 149 -9.73 -10.23 22.35
N ALA A 150 -9.25 -9.90 21.16
CA ALA A 150 -7.88 -9.50 20.93
C ALA A 150 -7.53 -8.20 21.69
N ASP A 151 -6.29 -8.13 22.16
CA ASP A 151 -5.77 -7.00 22.91
C ASP A 151 -5.96 -5.68 22.13
N PRO A 152 -6.44 -4.60 22.78
CA PRO A 152 -6.66 -3.32 22.14
C PRO A 152 -5.45 -2.78 21.35
N SER A 153 -4.23 -3.16 21.73
CA SER A 153 -3.00 -2.76 21.02
C SER A 153 -2.87 -3.38 19.63
N PHE A 154 -3.32 -4.63 19.40
CA PHE A 154 -3.32 -5.24 18.08
C PHE A 154 -4.35 -4.58 17.15
N ARG A 155 -5.53 -4.25 17.67
CA ARG A 155 -6.56 -3.51 16.92
C ARG A 155 -6.07 -2.10 16.55
N ALA A 156 -5.41 -1.41 17.47
CA ALA A 156 -4.79 -0.12 17.19
C ALA A 156 -3.66 -0.21 16.15
N ALA A 157 -2.83 -1.26 16.22
CA ALA A 157 -1.77 -1.51 15.24
C ALA A 157 -2.33 -1.76 13.83
N LEU A 158 -3.42 -2.54 13.71
CA LEU A 158 -4.12 -2.76 12.45
C LEU A 158 -4.65 -1.44 11.85
N ALA A 159 -5.33 -0.61 12.65
CA ALA A 159 -5.84 0.68 12.20
C ALA A 159 -4.71 1.63 11.75
N ALA A 160 -3.58 1.64 12.47
CA ALA A 160 -2.40 2.42 12.12
C ALA A 160 -1.76 1.94 10.81
N ALA A 161 -1.63 0.61 10.62
CA ALA A 161 -1.10 0.03 9.39
C ALA A 161 -1.97 0.37 8.17
N ALA A 162 -3.30 0.28 8.30
CA ALA A 162 -4.24 0.66 7.24
C ALA A 162 -4.11 2.14 6.84
N THR A 163 -4.06 3.02 7.84
CA THR A 163 -3.89 4.47 7.61
C THR A 163 -2.54 4.77 6.96
N SER A 164 -1.46 4.11 7.43
CA SER A 164 -0.13 4.25 6.85
C SER A 164 -0.08 3.76 5.41
N ALA A 165 -0.78 2.67 5.08
CA ALA A 165 -0.88 2.19 3.70
C ALA A 165 -1.60 3.22 2.82
N ALA A 166 -2.78 3.70 3.24
CA ALA A 166 -3.52 4.73 2.51
C ALA A 166 -2.69 6.00 2.26
N ALA A 167 -1.91 6.45 3.25
CA ALA A 167 -1.04 7.62 3.11
C ALA A 167 0.17 7.38 2.20
N ALA A 168 0.75 6.18 2.21
CA ALA A 168 1.93 5.86 1.39
C ALA A 168 1.64 5.90 -0.11
N TYR A 169 0.40 5.61 -0.52
CA TYR A 169 -0.01 5.58 -1.92
C TYR A 169 -0.57 6.92 -2.44
N ASP A 170 -0.68 7.95 -1.59
CA ASP A 170 -1.19 9.26 -2.02
C ASP A 170 -0.29 9.96 -3.07
N GLY A 171 0.98 9.54 -3.15
CA GLY A 171 1.95 10.01 -4.15
C GLY A 171 2.13 9.10 -5.38
N GLY A 172 1.29 8.07 -5.57
CA GLY A 172 1.40 7.14 -6.71
C GLY A 172 2.56 6.15 -6.60
N SER A 173 3.02 5.83 -5.38
CA SER A 173 4.02 4.78 -5.19
C SER A 173 3.49 3.41 -5.62
N ILE A 174 4.36 2.54 -6.12
CA ILE A 174 4.04 1.13 -6.40
C ILE A 174 4.70 0.15 -5.41
N SER A 175 5.30 0.65 -4.33
CA SER A 175 5.98 -0.20 -3.35
C SER A 175 5.00 -1.10 -2.59
N VAL A 176 5.35 -2.37 -2.38
CA VAL A 176 4.51 -3.34 -1.64
C VAL A 176 4.67 -3.29 -0.10
N VAL A 177 5.65 -2.54 0.41
CA VAL A 177 5.99 -2.53 1.85
C VAL A 177 4.81 -2.15 2.76
N PRO A 178 4.02 -1.09 2.47
CA PRO A 178 2.89 -0.71 3.31
C PRO A 178 1.79 -1.78 3.38
N LEU A 179 1.52 -2.48 2.27
CA LEU A 179 0.53 -3.56 2.23
C LEU A 179 0.98 -4.78 3.04
N ARG A 180 2.27 -5.14 3.00
CA ARG A 180 2.80 -6.23 3.84
C ARG A 180 2.65 -5.91 5.33
N ALA A 181 2.93 -4.67 5.74
CA ALA A 181 2.73 -4.26 7.13
C ALA A 181 1.26 -4.35 7.57
N TYR A 182 0.31 -4.09 6.65
CA TYR A 182 -1.12 -4.30 6.90
C TYR A 182 -1.46 -5.79 7.08
N VAL A 183 -1.00 -6.65 6.16
CA VAL A 183 -1.19 -8.11 6.24
C VAL A 183 -0.62 -8.69 7.55
N ASP A 184 0.59 -8.26 7.93
CA ASP A 184 1.23 -8.68 9.19
C ASP A 184 0.38 -8.27 10.41
N ALA A 185 -0.20 -7.06 10.39
CA ALA A 185 -1.05 -6.58 11.47
C ALA A 185 -2.38 -7.35 11.56
N VAL A 186 -2.99 -7.70 10.42
CA VAL A 186 -4.19 -8.57 10.37
C VAL A 186 -3.88 -9.95 10.96
N SER A 187 -2.76 -10.54 10.56
CA SER A 187 -2.33 -11.87 11.05
C SER A 187 -2.05 -11.85 12.55
N ALA A 188 -1.37 -10.83 13.05
CA ALA A 188 -1.09 -10.67 14.47
C ALA A 188 -2.37 -10.50 15.32
N LEU A 189 -3.34 -9.72 14.82
CA LEU A 189 -4.64 -9.54 15.47
C LEU A 189 -5.41 -10.87 15.58
N ARG A 190 -5.50 -11.62 14.49
CA ARG A 190 -6.21 -12.91 14.45
C ARG A 190 -5.54 -13.94 15.38
N ALA A 191 -4.19 -13.99 15.38
CA ALA A 191 -3.45 -14.86 16.28
C ALA A 191 -3.69 -14.54 17.77
N ASP A 192 -3.81 -13.25 18.11
CA ASP A 192 -4.11 -12.85 19.48
C ASP A 192 -5.56 -13.13 19.89
N GLN A 193 -6.52 -12.95 18.97
CA GLN A 193 -7.91 -13.39 19.16
C GLN A 193 -7.98 -14.90 19.47
N GLU A 194 -7.31 -15.73 18.66
CA GLU A 194 -7.25 -17.18 18.88
C GLU A 194 -6.62 -17.54 20.23
N ARG A 195 -5.54 -16.84 20.62
CA ARG A 195 -4.92 -17.00 21.95
C ARG A 195 -5.90 -16.66 23.07
N ALA A 196 -6.61 -15.53 22.97
CA ALA A 196 -7.57 -15.10 23.98
C ALA A 196 -8.73 -16.09 24.15
N LEU A 197 -9.26 -16.61 23.04
CA LEU A 197 -10.30 -17.64 23.07
C LEU A 197 -9.80 -18.94 23.72
N ALA A 198 -8.59 -19.39 23.38
CA ALA A 198 -8.00 -20.59 23.99
C ALA A 198 -7.76 -20.43 25.51
N GLU A 199 -7.37 -19.23 25.96
CA GLU A 199 -7.23 -18.91 27.39
C GLU A 199 -8.58 -18.92 28.12
N PHE A 200 -9.64 -18.43 27.46
CA PHE A 200 -11.00 -18.45 27.99
C PHE A 200 -11.51 -19.89 28.15
N GLU A 201 -11.41 -20.73 27.11
CA GLU A 201 -11.82 -22.14 27.14
C GLU A 201 -11.05 -22.95 28.20
N ALA A 202 -9.73 -22.75 28.31
CA ALA A 202 -8.91 -23.40 29.34
C ALA A 202 -9.27 -22.95 30.77
N GLY A 203 -9.76 -21.72 30.93
CA GLY A 203 -10.26 -21.19 32.20
C GLY A 203 -11.61 -21.78 32.62
N GLU A 204 -12.48 -22.12 31.66
CA GLU A 204 -13.79 -22.74 31.93
C GLU A 204 -13.67 -24.21 32.36
N ASP A 205 -12.71 -24.96 31.81
CA ASP A 205 -12.44 -26.36 32.21
C ASP A 205 -11.63 -26.48 33.51
N GLY A 206 -11.07 -25.36 33.98
CA GLY A 206 -10.33 -25.27 35.24
C GLY A 206 -11.25 -25.21 36.44
N THR A 207 -11.57 -26.36 37.04
CA THR A 207 -11.97 -26.44 38.46
C THR A 207 -11.08 -25.51 39.28
N SER A 208 -11.64 -24.40 39.80
CA SER A 208 -10.92 -23.43 40.64
C SER A 208 -10.14 -24.15 41.75
N PRO A 209 -8.79 -24.22 41.70
CA PRO A 209 -8.03 -24.99 42.67
C PRO A 209 -7.54 -24.09 43.79
N TYR A 210 -8.38 -23.18 44.29
CA TYR A 210 -8.11 -22.46 45.53
C TYR A 210 -9.01 -22.98 46.65
N VAL A 211 -8.79 -24.24 47.03
CA VAL A 211 -9.12 -24.68 48.39
C VAL A 211 -8.05 -24.09 49.31
N PHE A 212 -8.36 -22.97 49.95
CA PHE A 212 -7.52 -22.41 51.01
C PHE A 212 -7.59 -23.32 52.24
N TYR A 213 -6.50 -24.02 52.55
CA TYR A 213 -6.36 -24.67 53.86
C TYR A 213 -5.86 -23.66 54.89
N TYR A 214 -6.78 -23.12 55.70
CA TYR A 214 -6.43 -22.43 56.94
C TYR A 214 -6.53 -23.42 58.10
N ALA A 215 -5.43 -23.65 58.79
CA ALA A 215 -5.41 -24.34 60.09
C ALA A 215 -5.16 -23.31 61.19
N PRO A 216 -6.20 -22.67 61.74
CA PRO A 216 -6.03 -21.87 62.96
C PRO A 216 -5.77 -22.82 64.13
N ASP A 217 -4.60 -22.68 64.77
CA ASP A 217 -4.32 -23.13 66.14
C ASP A 217 -4.55 -24.62 66.48
N GLY A 218 -4.00 -25.53 65.67
CA GLY A 218 -3.71 -26.91 66.13
C GLY A 218 -4.90 -27.88 66.23
N GLY A 219 -6.05 -27.55 65.63
CA GLY A 219 -7.18 -28.47 65.44
C GLY A 219 -7.15 -29.20 64.10
N ASP A 220 -7.92 -30.30 63.98
CA ASP A 220 -8.08 -31.08 62.75
C ASP A 220 -8.49 -30.17 61.58
N GLY A 221 -7.73 -30.23 60.47
CA GLY A 221 -7.91 -29.34 59.33
C GLY A 221 -9.32 -29.45 58.73
N GLN A 222 -10.08 -28.36 58.76
CA GLN A 222 -11.34 -28.28 58.05
C GLN A 222 -11.10 -27.97 56.57
N THR A 223 -11.69 -28.78 55.69
CA THR A 223 -11.75 -28.50 54.26
C THR A 223 -13.00 -27.65 54.04
N VAL A 224 -12.83 -26.37 53.75
CA VAL A 224 -13.94 -25.51 53.31
C VAL A 224 -13.99 -25.64 51.79
N ALA A 225 -14.85 -26.54 51.30
CA ALA A 225 -15.23 -26.48 49.89
C ALA A 225 -16.00 -25.17 49.68
N PRO A 226 -15.73 -24.39 48.62
CA PRO A 226 -16.59 -23.27 48.29
C PRO A 226 -17.99 -23.84 48.06
N GLU A 227 -18.95 -23.40 48.86
CA GLU A 227 -20.35 -23.68 48.58
C GLU A 227 -20.63 -23.19 47.16
N GLN A 228 -21.11 -24.08 46.29
CA GLN A 228 -21.81 -23.66 45.09
C GLN A 228 -22.89 -22.69 45.55
N SER A 229 -22.64 -21.40 45.33
CA SER A 229 -23.64 -20.37 45.56
C SER A 229 -24.75 -20.63 44.55
N ASP A 230 -25.79 -21.32 45.01
CA ASP A 230 -27.07 -21.43 44.35
C ASP A 230 -27.68 -20.03 44.40
N GLY A 231 -27.24 -19.19 43.48
CA GLY A 231 -27.52 -17.76 43.39
C GLY A 231 -28.96 -17.49 43.00
N GLY A 232 -29.90 -17.83 43.89
CA GLY A 232 -31.21 -17.21 43.95
C GLY A 232 -31.03 -15.74 44.31
N ALA A 233 -30.72 -14.93 43.30
CA ALA A 233 -30.68 -13.48 43.44
C ALA A 233 -32.04 -13.00 43.99
N PRO A 234 -32.09 -12.25 45.10
CA PRO A 234 -33.30 -11.54 45.46
C PRO A 234 -33.59 -10.56 44.32
N ALA A 235 -34.82 -10.61 43.80
CA ALA A 235 -35.31 -9.68 42.80
C ALA A 235 -35.03 -8.24 43.26
N GLN A 236 -34.03 -7.60 42.65
CA GLN A 236 -33.86 -6.17 42.79
C GLN A 236 -35.02 -5.51 42.06
N GLU A 237 -35.76 -4.71 42.81
CA GLU A 237 -36.77 -3.82 42.29
C GLU A 237 -36.10 -2.89 41.26
N PRO A 238 -36.62 -2.79 40.03
CA PRO A 238 -36.00 -1.97 38.99
C PRO A 238 -35.93 -0.51 39.45
N PRO A 239 -34.78 0.17 39.25
CA PRO A 239 -34.67 1.59 39.56
C PRO A 239 -35.72 2.37 38.77
N ALA A 240 -36.36 3.33 39.45
CA ALA A 240 -37.36 4.21 38.85
C ALA A 240 -36.79 4.84 37.57
N SER A 241 -37.54 4.67 36.48
CA SER A 241 -37.23 5.27 35.19
C SER A 241 -37.13 6.80 35.37
N PRO A 242 -36.02 7.45 34.98
CA PRO A 242 -35.94 8.90 34.99
C PRO A 242 -37.04 9.47 34.07
N GLU A 243 -37.76 10.48 34.57
CA GLU A 243 -38.76 11.19 33.79
C GLU A 243 -38.12 11.75 32.50
N PRO A 244 -38.82 11.69 31.36
CA PRO A 244 -38.32 12.24 30.12
C PRO A 244 -38.13 13.76 30.24
N GLU A 245 -36.90 14.22 30.12
CA GLU A 245 -36.62 15.64 29.98
C GLU A 245 -37.32 16.18 28.72
N THR A 246 -38.01 17.30 28.89
CA THR A 246 -38.78 17.94 27.83
C THR A 246 -37.80 18.45 26.75
N PRO A 247 -38.04 18.21 25.45
CA PRO A 247 -37.16 18.66 24.38
C PRO A 247 -37.02 20.19 24.42
N THR A 248 -35.79 20.67 24.56
CA THR A 248 -35.47 22.09 24.35
C THR A 248 -35.69 22.41 22.87
N GLU A 249 -36.59 23.35 22.62
CA GLU A 249 -36.96 23.85 21.30
C GLU A 249 -35.72 24.41 20.58
N PRO A 250 -35.43 24.02 19.32
CA PRO A 250 -34.29 24.52 18.58
C PRO A 250 -34.47 26.02 18.31
N GLU A 251 -33.48 26.83 18.72
CA GLU A 251 -33.43 28.24 18.39
C GLU A 251 -33.44 28.43 16.86
N THR A 252 -34.34 29.29 16.39
CA THR A 252 -34.51 29.62 14.98
C THR A 252 -33.24 30.29 14.45
N PRO A 253 -32.67 29.84 13.31
CA PRO A 253 -31.50 30.49 12.72
C PRO A 253 -31.80 31.94 12.36
N THR A 254 -30.99 32.86 12.90
CA THR A 254 -31.01 34.28 12.52
C THR A 254 -30.60 34.42 11.04
N GLU A 255 -31.50 34.98 10.25
CA GLU A 255 -31.31 35.30 8.83
C GLU A 255 -30.12 36.27 8.64
N PRO A 256 -29.14 35.96 7.78
CA PRO A 256 -28.03 36.87 7.50
C PRO A 256 -28.52 38.08 6.71
N GLU A 257 -28.33 39.28 7.28
CA GLU A 257 -28.62 40.54 6.60
C GLU A 257 -27.80 40.65 5.30
N THR A 258 -28.50 40.92 4.21
CA THR A 258 -27.93 41.12 2.88
C THR A 258 -27.23 42.49 2.82
N PRO A 259 -25.93 42.55 2.47
CA PRO A 259 -25.26 43.83 2.26
C PRO A 259 -25.87 44.55 1.05
N THR A 260 -26.39 45.75 1.28
CA THR A 260 -26.78 46.69 0.22
C THR A 260 -25.50 47.37 -0.29
N GLU A 261 -25.14 47.15 -1.55
CA GLU A 261 -23.98 47.77 -2.17
C GLU A 261 -24.37 49.11 -2.86
N PRO A 262 -23.56 50.19 -2.72
CA PRO A 262 -23.75 51.50 -3.35
C PRO A 262 -23.27 51.61 -4.80
#